data_AF-A0A963I1A0-F1
#
_entry.id   AF-A0A963I1A0-F1
#
_cell.length_a   1.000
_cell.length_b   1.000
_cell.length_c   1.000
_cell.angle_alpha   90.00
_cell.angle_beta   90.00
_cell.angle_gamma   90.00
#
_symmetry.space_group_name_H-M   'P 1'
#
loop_
_entity.id
_entity.type
_entity.pdbx_description
1 polymer ?
#
loop_
_entity_poly.entity_id
_entity_poly.type
_entity_poly.pdbx_seq_one_letter_code
_entity_poly.pdbx_strand_id
1 'polypeptide(L)'
;MLGAAIIVFRETLEAALLIGIVAAAARSLPGRGRWISLGVLAGILGAVVLATSAGYVSELADGVGQEVLNAVVLAAAVLMLAWHNIWMSRHAREMVDGARAVVRQVTEGSRELSAVALVVALAVLREGSETALFLYGMVAQGEAAVQITLGGALGLAGGAVLGLGLYAGLLRVPVRHFFSVTALMVLLIAAGMAGQCARFLIQGDLLPALAAPLWDTSAWLSNDSVLGSLLHVLAGYDARPSGMQALFYFATLALILAGMRLVREARPAGPRLGAPAAT
;
A
#
# COMPACT_ATOMS: atom_id res chain seq x y z
N MET A 1 3.04 14.27 -8.60
CA MET A 1 4.37 13.58 -8.78
C MET A 1 4.88 12.88 -7.51
N LEU A 2 5.02 13.62 -6.39
CA LEU A 2 5.64 13.08 -5.16
C LEU A 2 4.78 11.99 -4.48
N GLY A 3 3.45 12.11 -4.52
CA GLY A 3 2.53 11.08 -4.01
C GLY A 3 2.68 9.75 -4.73
N ALA A 4 2.65 9.78 -6.06
CA ALA A 4 2.91 8.59 -6.88
C ALA A 4 4.28 7.97 -6.56
N ALA A 5 5.33 8.77 -6.41
CA ALA A 5 6.64 8.25 -6.05
C ALA A 5 6.65 7.53 -4.70
N ILE A 6 6.05 8.11 -3.67
CA ILE A 6 6.02 7.52 -2.33
C ILE A 6 5.21 6.22 -2.31
N ILE A 7 4.04 6.21 -2.96
CA ILE A 7 3.18 5.03 -3.00
C ILE A 7 3.89 3.89 -3.74
N VAL A 8 4.35 4.13 -4.98
CA VAL A 8 5.02 3.07 -5.76
C VAL A 8 6.31 2.61 -5.09
N PHE A 9 7.04 3.51 -4.44
CA PHE A 9 8.21 3.16 -3.65
C PHE A 9 7.87 2.19 -2.52
N ARG A 10 6.79 2.44 -1.77
CA ARG A 10 6.33 1.55 -0.70
C ARG A 10 6.00 0.16 -1.25
N GLU A 11 5.13 0.08 -2.27
CA GLU A 11 4.69 -1.21 -2.82
C GLU A 11 5.87 -1.99 -3.40
N THR A 12 6.79 -1.30 -4.09
CA THR A 12 8.00 -1.91 -4.64
C THR A 12 8.89 -2.46 -3.54
N LEU A 13 9.05 -1.75 -2.42
CA LEU A 13 9.83 -2.23 -1.29
C LEU A 13 9.19 -3.44 -0.60
N GLU A 14 7.87 -3.46 -0.46
CA GLU A 14 7.17 -4.60 0.13
C GLU A 14 7.30 -5.85 -0.76
N ALA A 15 7.14 -5.69 -2.08
CA ALA A 15 7.42 -6.74 -3.04
C ALA A 15 8.89 -7.21 -2.97
N ALA A 16 9.84 -6.27 -2.97
CA ALA A 16 11.28 -6.59 -2.92
C ALA A 16 11.69 -7.29 -1.62
N LEU A 17 11.07 -6.93 -0.49
CA LEU A 17 11.29 -7.61 0.79
C LEU A 17 10.80 -9.06 0.74
N LEU A 18 9.60 -9.30 0.20
CA LEU A 18 9.05 -10.64 0.07
C LEU A 18 9.89 -11.50 -0.89
N ILE A 19 10.25 -10.94 -2.05
CA ILE A 19 11.18 -11.59 -3.00
C ILE A 19 12.52 -11.88 -2.31
N GLY A 20 13.05 -10.93 -1.54
CA GLY A 20 14.30 -11.07 -0.81
C GLY A 20 14.26 -12.18 0.24
N ILE A 21 13.15 -12.30 0.97
CA ILE A 21 12.92 -13.39 1.94
C ILE A 21 12.87 -14.74 1.23
N VAL A 22 12.11 -14.85 0.14
CA VAL A 22 12.01 -16.08 -0.66
C VAL A 22 13.38 -16.44 -1.25
N ALA A 23 14.08 -15.47 -1.83
CA ALA A 23 15.40 -15.65 -2.40
C ALA A 23 16.43 -16.07 -1.34
N ALA A 24 16.38 -15.48 -0.13
CA ALA A 24 17.24 -15.84 0.98
C ALA A 24 16.95 -17.26 1.51
N ALA A 25 15.67 -17.63 1.65
CA ALA A 25 15.27 -18.97 2.07
C ALA A 25 15.65 -20.02 1.01
N ALA A 26 15.55 -19.69 -0.27
CA ALA A 26 15.81 -20.60 -1.38
C ALA A 26 17.29 -20.76 -1.70
N ARG A 27 18.22 -20.16 -0.93
CA ARG A 27 19.66 -20.08 -1.26
C ARG A 27 20.32 -21.42 -1.56
N SER A 28 19.86 -22.50 -0.93
CA SER A 28 20.36 -23.87 -1.13
C SER A 28 19.85 -24.55 -2.40
N LEU A 29 18.84 -24.00 -3.09
CA LEU A 29 18.19 -24.63 -4.24
C LEU A 29 18.92 -24.30 -5.57
N PRO A 30 19.31 -25.32 -6.37
CA PRO A 30 19.86 -25.10 -7.71
C PRO A 30 18.78 -24.54 -8.65
N GLY A 31 19.15 -23.59 -9.52
CA GLY A 31 18.20 -23.00 -10.48
C GLY A 31 17.20 -21.99 -9.91
N ARG A 32 17.26 -21.68 -8.60
CA ARG A 32 16.33 -20.75 -7.91
C ARG A 32 16.15 -19.40 -8.61
N GLY A 33 17.24 -18.85 -9.16
CA GLY A 33 17.22 -17.53 -9.79
C GLY A 33 16.26 -17.47 -10.97
N ARG A 34 16.25 -18.51 -11.82
CA ARG A 34 15.37 -18.57 -12.99
C ARG A 34 13.90 -18.59 -12.59
N TRP A 35 13.53 -19.37 -11.57
CA TRP A 35 12.15 -19.48 -11.09
C TRP A 35 11.68 -18.22 -10.37
N ILE A 36 12.54 -17.60 -9.57
CA ILE A 36 12.22 -16.31 -8.95
C ILE A 36 12.04 -15.24 -10.03
N SER A 37 12.94 -15.14 -11.01
CA SER A 37 12.81 -14.19 -12.13
C SER A 37 11.56 -14.46 -12.96
N LEU A 38 11.22 -15.72 -13.22
CA LEU A 38 9.99 -16.09 -13.93
C LEU A 38 8.75 -15.71 -13.14
N GLY A 39 8.77 -15.91 -11.82
CA GLY A 39 7.72 -15.43 -10.92
C GLY A 39 7.56 -13.92 -10.97
N VAL A 40 8.65 -13.16 -10.87
CA VAL A 40 8.63 -11.70 -10.96
C VAL A 40 8.06 -11.24 -12.30
N LEU A 41 8.53 -11.82 -13.41
CA LEU A 41 8.04 -11.49 -14.75
C LEU A 41 6.55 -11.78 -14.88
N ALA A 42 6.10 -12.97 -14.44
CA ALA A 42 4.69 -13.35 -14.47
C ALA A 42 3.82 -12.42 -13.62
N GLY A 43 4.28 -12.03 -12.43
CA GLY A 43 3.59 -11.09 -11.57
C GLY A 43 3.48 -9.69 -12.16
N ILE A 44 4.57 -9.16 -12.75
CA ILE A 44 4.57 -7.86 -13.46
C ILE A 44 3.59 -7.91 -14.63
N LEU A 45 3.66 -8.94 -15.47
CA LEU A 45 2.75 -9.10 -16.60
C LEU A 45 1.30 -9.17 -16.14
N GLY A 46 1.02 -9.94 -15.08
CA GLY A 46 -0.33 -10.01 -14.50
C GLY A 46 -0.80 -8.66 -13.96
N ALA A 47 0.06 -7.90 -13.28
CA ALA A 47 -0.27 -6.57 -12.77
C ALA A 47 -0.56 -5.58 -13.90
N VAL A 48 0.21 -5.62 -14.99
CA VAL A 48 -0.02 -4.80 -16.19
C VAL A 48 -1.35 -5.16 -16.83
N VAL A 49 -1.66 -6.46 -16.99
CA VAL A 49 -2.94 -6.91 -17.55
C VAL A 49 -4.13 -6.45 -16.70
N LEU A 50 -4.02 -6.55 -15.36
CA LEU A 50 -5.06 -6.05 -14.46
C LEU A 50 -5.22 -4.52 -14.58
N ALA A 51 -4.11 -3.78 -14.64
CA ALA A 51 -4.12 -2.33 -14.75
C ALA A 51 -4.78 -1.86 -16.06
N THR A 52 -4.45 -2.48 -17.19
CA THR A 52 -5.06 -2.14 -18.50
C THR A 52 -6.53 -2.51 -18.55
N SER A 53 -6.90 -3.67 -18.01
CA SER A 53 -8.30 -4.12 -17.94
C SER A 53 -9.18 -3.16 -17.12
N ALA A 54 -8.65 -2.63 -16.02
CA ALA A 54 -9.34 -1.62 -15.22
C ALA A 54 -9.57 -0.31 -16.00
N GLY A 55 -8.60 0.11 -16.83
CA GLY A 55 -8.75 1.27 -17.71
C GLY A 55 -9.89 1.14 -18.72
N TYR A 56 -10.03 -0.03 -19.36
CA TYR A 56 -11.12 -0.30 -20.30
C TYR A 56 -12.51 -0.24 -19.66
N VAL A 57 -12.67 -0.71 -18.42
CA VAL A 57 -13.96 -0.65 -17.71
C VAL A 57 -14.34 0.80 -17.37
N SER A 58 -13.35 1.65 -17.10
CA SER A 58 -13.56 3.07 -16.83
C SER A 58 -14.06 3.86 -18.03
N GLU A 59 -13.51 3.60 -19.22
CA GLU A 59 -13.91 4.31 -20.46
C GLU A 59 -15.35 4.01 -20.88
N LEU A 60 -15.89 2.86 -20.47
CA LEU A 60 -17.27 2.45 -20.73
C LEU A 60 -18.30 3.15 -19.82
N ALA A 61 -17.84 3.81 -18.75
CA ALA A 61 -18.70 4.47 -17.75
C ALA A 61 -18.93 5.97 -18.04
N ASP A 62 -18.58 6.45 -19.24
CA ASP A 62 -18.60 7.88 -19.55
C ASP A 62 -20.04 8.43 -19.71
N GLY A 63 -20.48 9.23 -18.72
CA GLY A 63 -21.81 9.84 -18.69
C GLY A 63 -22.22 10.39 -17.31
N VAL A 64 -22.46 11.70 -17.25
CA VAL A 64 -23.05 12.54 -16.17
C VAL A 64 -22.77 12.10 -14.71
N GLY A 65 -21.91 12.86 -14.04
CA GLY A 65 -21.66 12.75 -12.59
C GLY A 65 -20.19 12.50 -12.22
N GLN A 66 -19.25 13.13 -12.92
CA GLN A 66 -17.81 12.88 -12.77
C GLN A 66 -17.30 13.11 -11.34
N GLU A 67 -17.87 14.04 -10.60
CA GLU A 67 -17.54 14.27 -9.18
C GLU A 67 -18.00 13.11 -8.28
N VAL A 68 -19.20 12.55 -8.53
CA VAL A 68 -19.72 11.39 -7.80
C VAL A 68 -18.92 10.14 -8.16
N LEU A 69 -18.60 9.94 -9.44
CA LEU A 69 -17.74 8.85 -9.88
C LEU A 69 -16.35 8.93 -9.23
N ASN A 70 -15.73 10.11 -9.23
CA ASN A 70 -14.45 10.36 -8.58
C ASN A 70 -14.53 10.09 -7.06
N ALA A 71 -15.60 10.53 -6.41
CA ALA A 71 -15.84 10.26 -4.99
C ALA A 71 -15.98 8.76 -4.71
N VAL A 72 -16.70 8.01 -5.56
CA VAL A 72 -16.89 6.55 -5.43
C VAL A 72 -15.58 5.80 -5.64
N VAL A 73 -14.81 6.12 -6.69
CA VAL A 73 -13.49 5.54 -6.94
C VAL A 73 -12.56 5.81 -5.77
N LEU A 74 -12.55 7.04 -5.27
CA LEU A 74 -11.69 7.43 -4.15
C LEU A 74 -12.13 6.77 -2.84
N ALA A 75 -13.43 6.65 -2.59
CA ALA A 75 -13.97 5.91 -1.44
C ALA A 75 -13.60 4.42 -1.52
N ALA A 76 -13.71 3.80 -2.69
CA ALA A 76 -13.28 2.41 -2.91
C ALA A 76 -11.78 2.23 -2.63
N ALA A 77 -10.94 3.18 -3.10
CA ALA A 77 -9.50 3.17 -2.81
C ALA A 77 -9.20 3.30 -1.31
N VAL A 78 -9.91 4.19 -0.59
CA VAL A 78 -9.78 4.35 0.88
C VAL A 78 -10.17 3.08 1.61
N LEU A 79 -11.30 2.46 1.25
CA LEU A 79 -11.77 1.22 1.86
C LEU A 79 -10.79 0.06 1.62
N MET A 80 -10.26 -0.03 0.40
CA MET A 80 -9.28 -1.04 0.02
C MET A 80 -7.96 -0.83 0.78
N LEU A 81 -7.48 0.41 0.96
CA LEU A 81 -6.33 0.74 1.82
C LEU A 81 -6.56 0.38 3.27
N ALA A 82 -7.71 0.76 3.81
CA ALA A 82 -8.09 0.46 5.19
C ALA A 82 -8.07 -1.06 5.42
N TRP A 83 -8.71 -1.81 4.52
CA TRP A 83 -8.74 -3.27 4.53
C TRP A 83 -7.34 -3.87 4.45
N HIS A 84 -6.52 -3.47 3.45
CA HIS A 84 -5.16 -3.96 3.28
C HIS A 84 -4.30 -3.70 4.52
N ASN A 85 -4.34 -2.47 5.05
CA ASN A 85 -3.53 -2.07 6.20
C ASN A 85 -3.91 -2.88 7.46
N ILE A 86 -5.22 -3.02 7.73
CA ILE A 86 -5.71 -3.83 8.85
C ILE A 86 -5.33 -5.31 8.64
N TRP A 87 -5.51 -5.86 7.45
CA TRP A 87 -5.21 -7.26 7.15
C TRP A 87 -3.71 -7.57 7.27
N MET A 88 -2.85 -6.71 6.73
CA MET A 88 -1.39 -6.83 6.82
C MET A 88 -0.89 -6.74 8.26
N SER A 89 -1.51 -5.89 9.09
CA SER A 89 -1.14 -5.77 10.51
C SER A 89 -1.25 -7.10 11.29
N ARG A 90 -2.07 -8.03 10.81
CA ARG A 90 -2.25 -9.38 11.36
C ARG A 90 -1.40 -10.42 10.66
N HIS A 91 -1.49 -10.49 9.33
CA HIS A 91 -1.02 -11.61 8.52
C HIS A 91 0.40 -11.45 7.99
N ALA A 92 1.06 -10.31 8.19
CA ALA A 92 2.43 -10.10 7.69
C ALA A 92 3.41 -11.21 8.14
N ARG A 93 3.31 -11.69 9.39
CA ARG A 93 4.13 -12.81 9.88
C ARG A 93 3.78 -14.14 9.23
N GLU A 94 2.49 -14.44 9.13
CA GLU A 94 1.98 -15.67 8.54
C GLU A 94 2.34 -15.77 7.05
N MET A 95 2.34 -14.66 6.33
CA MET A 95 2.81 -14.59 4.94
C MET A 95 4.30 -14.92 4.83
N VAL A 96 5.13 -14.33 5.71
CA VAL A 96 6.59 -14.59 5.73
C VAL A 96 6.88 -16.05 6.10
N ASP A 97 6.18 -16.58 7.10
CA ASP A 97 6.34 -17.97 7.55
C ASP A 97 5.82 -18.94 6.49
N GLY A 98 4.70 -18.64 5.83
CA GLY A 98 4.15 -19.39 4.71
C GLY A 98 5.11 -19.42 3.52
N ALA A 99 5.65 -18.27 3.12
CA ALA A 99 6.64 -18.19 2.05
C ALA A 99 7.90 -19.02 2.36
N ARG A 100 8.39 -18.96 3.60
CA ARG A 100 9.50 -19.82 4.07
C ARG A 100 9.12 -21.31 4.08
N ALA A 101 7.90 -21.63 4.47
CA ALA A 101 7.40 -23.01 4.49
C ALA A 101 7.32 -23.60 3.08
N VAL A 102 6.87 -22.82 2.08
CA VAL A 102 6.88 -23.26 0.67
C VAL A 102 8.31 -23.58 0.23
N VAL A 103 9.27 -22.71 0.53
CA VAL A 103 10.67 -22.96 0.17
C VAL A 103 11.26 -24.18 0.89
N ARG A 104 10.92 -24.37 2.17
CA ARG A 104 11.31 -25.55 2.94
C ARG A 104 10.75 -26.83 2.32
N GLN A 105 9.47 -26.84 1.96
CA GLN A 105 8.80 -27.97 1.30
C GLN A 105 9.45 -28.33 -0.03
N VAL A 106 9.89 -27.33 -0.81
CA VAL A 106 10.66 -27.55 -2.05
C VAL A 106 12.04 -28.13 -1.76
N THR A 107 12.70 -27.67 -0.70
CA THR A 107 14.00 -28.21 -0.27
C THR A 107 13.90 -29.66 0.22
N GLU A 108 12.79 -30.00 0.87
CA GLU A 108 12.47 -31.36 1.34
C GLU A 108 11.95 -32.28 0.23
N GLY A 109 11.79 -31.78 -1.01
CA GLY A 109 11.30 -32.56 -2.16
C GLY A 109 9.79 -32.82 -2.19
N SER A 110 9.04 -32.25 -1.24
CA SER A 110 7.57 -32.38 -1.16
C SER A 110 6.80 -31.45 -2.11
N ARG A 111 7.48 -30.46 -2.70
CA ARG A 111 6.95 -29.55 -3.73
C ARG A 111 7.99 -29.26 -4.80
N GLU A 112 7.51 -28.91 -5.98
CA GLU A 112 8.36 -28.49 -7.09
C GLU A 112 8.84 -27.03 -6.94
N LEU A 113 9.98 -26.70 -7.57
CA LEU A 113 10.50 -25.32 -7.64
C LEU A 113 9.50 -24.33 -8.28
N SER A 114 8.55 -24.80 -9.08
CA SER A 114 7.45 -24.01 -9.64
C SER A 114 6.60 -23.32 -8.56
N ALA A 115 6.49 -23.91 -7.37
CA ALA A 115 5.78 -23.30 -6.24
C ALA A 115 6.46 -22.01 -5.75
N VAL A 116 7.79 -21.91 -5.85
CA VAL A 116 8.53 -20.68 -5.51
C VAL A 116 8.21 -19.58 -6.51
N ALA A 117 8.17 -19.91 -7.81
CA ALA A 117 7.79 -18.96 -8.85
C ALA A 117 6.36 -18.47 -8.67
N LEU A 118 5.43 -19.36 -8.31
CA LEU A 118 4.03 -18.99 -8.05
C LEU A 118 3.90 -18.03 -6.86
N VAL A 119 4.55 -18.32 -5.73
CA VAL A 119 4.53 -17.44 -4.55
C VAL A 119 5.06 -16.05 -4.89
N VAL A 120 6.17 -15.98 -5.63
CA VAL A 120 6.74 -14.71 -6.08
C VAL A 120 5.81 -14.00 -7.05
N ALA A 121 5.23 -14.71 -8.02
CA ALA A 121 4.29 -14.15 -8.97
C ALA A 121 3.06 -13.56 -8.29
N LEU A 122 2.44 -14.29 -7.36
CA LEU A 122 1.26 -13.82 -6.63
C LEU A 122 1.57 -12.62 -5.74
N ALA A 123 2.75 -12.60 -5.11
CA ALA A 123 3.16 -11.44 -4.33
C ALA A 123 3.35 -10.20 -5.21
N VAL A 124 4.10 -10.31 -6.31
CA VAL A 124 4.33 -9.19 -7.24
C VAL A 124 3.03 -8.75 -7.91
N LEU A 125 2.16 -9.70 -8.27
CA LEU A 125 0.83 -9.42 -8.81
C LEU A 125 -0.01 -8.60 -7.85
N ARG A 126 -0.04 -9.00 -6.57
CA ARG A 126 -0.76 -8.27 -5.52
C ARG A 126 -0.22 -6.85 -5.41
N GLU A 127 1.04 -6.66 -5.03
CA GLU A 127 1.59 -5.31 -4.80
C GLU A 127 1.50 -4.43 -6.06
N GLY A 128 1.66 -5.04 -7.25
CA GLY A 128 1.47 -4.37 -8.54
C GLY A 128 0.02 -3.97 -8.81
N SER A 129 -0.96 -4.80 -8.45
CA SER A 129 -2.39 -4.47 -8.58
C SER A 129 -2.81 -3.35 -7.62
N GLU A 130 -2.27 -3.34 -6.40
CA GLU A 130 -2.50 -2.27 -5.43
C GLU A 130 -1.90 -0.95 -5.95
N THR A 131 -0.66 -0.99 -6.45
CA THR A 131 -0.02 0.15 -7.12
C THR A 131 -0.90 0.69 -8.25
N ALA A 132 -1.38 -0.17 -9.16
CA ALA A 132 -2.22 0.23 -10.28
C ALA A 132 -3.51 0.93 -9.82
N LEU A 133 -4.19 0.39 -8.82
CA LEU A 133 -5.40 0.99 -8.25
C LEU A 133 -5.11 2.39 -7.65
N PHE A 134 -3.98 2.57 -6.97
CA PHE A 134 -3.60 3.88 -6.44
C PHE A 134 -3.28 4.90 -7.51
N LEU A 135 -2.48 4.50 -8.52
CA LEU A 135 -2.17 5.38 -9.62
C LEU A 135 -3.44 5.83 -10.34
N TYR A 136 -4.39 4.91 -10.53
CA TYR A 136 -5.69 5.22 -11.09
C TYR A 136 -6.49 6.19 -10.20
N GLY A 137 -6.50 5.97 -8.87
CA GLY A 137 -7.12 6.89 -7.92
C GLY A 137 -6.51 8.30 -7.95
N MET A 138 -5.22 8.45 -8.26
CA MET A 138 -4.58 9.76 -8.45
C MET A 138 -4.97 10.41 -9.78
N VAL A 139 -5.12 9.64 -10.86
CA VAL A 139 -5.68 10.14 -12.13
C VAL A 139 -7.09 10.66 -11.90
N ALA A 140 -7.93 9.94 -11.17
CA ALA A 140 -9.29 10.36 -10.82
C ALA A 140 -9.34 11.64 -9.98
N GLN A 141 -8.29 11.92 -9.20
CA GLN A 141 -8.14 13.17 -8.46
C GLN A 141 -7.68 14.36 -9.33
N GLY A 142 -7.40 14.13 -10.62
CA GLY A 142 -6.96 15.16 -11.56
C GLY A 142 -5.45 15.38 -11.59
N GLU A 143 -4.63 14.49 -11.01
CA GLU A 143 -3.17 14.59 -11.18
C GLU A 143 -2.76 14.33 -12.65
N ALA A 144 -1.82 15.12 -13.16
CA ALA A 144 -1.35 15.00 -14.53
C ALA A 144 -0.64 13.64 -14.76
N ALA A 145 -1.02 12.91 -15.81
CA ALA A 145 -0.51 11.57 -16.13
C ALA A 145 1.04 11.51 -16.22
N VAL A 146 1.68 12.57 -16.72
CA VAL A 146 3.15 12.68 -16.78
C VAL A 146 3.76 12.68 -15.38
N GLN A 147 3.15 13.41 -14.43
CA GLN A 147 3.64 13.47 -13.05
C GLN A 147 3.45 12.14 -12.32
N ILE A 148 2.34 11.43 -12.59
CA ILE A 148 2.08 10.11 -12.02
C ILE A 148 3.09 9.10 -12.56
N THR A 149 3.32 9.10 -13.88
CA THR A 149 4.27 8.19 -14.53
C THR A 149 5.71 8.43 -14.07
N LEU A 150 6.17 9.69 -14.05
CA LEU A 150 7.51 10.04 -13.57
C LEU A 150 7.67 9.73 -12.08
N GLY A 151 6.67 10.07 -11.26
CA GLY A 151 6.64 9.73 -9.85
C GLY A 151 6.75 8.22 -9.64
N GLY A 152 5.88 7.45 -10.30
CA GLY A 152 5.89 5.99 -10.23
C GLY A 152 7.20 5.37 -10.67
N ALA A 153 7.80 5.85 -11.76
CA ALA A 153 9.11 5.38 -12.22
C ALA A 153 10.22 5.65 -11.18
N LEU A 154 10.23 6.84 -10.57
CA LEU A 154 11.16 7.18 -9.49
C LEU A 154 10.95 6.30 -8.26
N GLY A 155 9.69 6.08 -7.87
CA GLY A 155 9.34 5.21 -6.75
C GLY A 155 9.78 3.77 -6.98
N LEU A 156 9.50 3.21 -8.16
CA LEU A 156 9.92 1.87 -8.57
C LEU A 156 11.45 1.74 -8.57
N ALA A 157 12.15 2.71 -9.15
CA ALA A 157 13.61 2.70 -9.17
C ALA A 157 14.21 2.77 -7.75
N GLY A 158 13.71 3.68 -6.91
CA GLY A 158 14.16 3.82 -5.53
C GLY A 158 13.88 2.57 -4.69
N GLY A 159 12.69 1.99 -4.84
CA GLY A 159 12.28 0.78 -4.13
C GLY A 159 13.09 -0.44 -4.57
N ALA A 160 13.35 -0.58 -5.88
CA ALA A 160 14.19 -1.65 -6.40
C ALA A 160 15.64 -1.54 -5.89
N VAL A 161 16.24 -0.34 -5.91
CA VAL A 161 17.61 -0.11 -5.42
C VAL A 161 17.74 -0.47 -3.95
N LEU A 162 16.84 0.05 -3.09
CA LEU A 162 16.85 -0.26 -1.66
C LEU A 162 16.54 -1.73 -1.39
N GLY A 163 15.59 -2.33 -2.13
CA GLY A 163 15.25 -3.74 -2.04
C GLY A 163 16.44 -4.65 -2.36
N LEU A 164 17.21 -4.32 -3.41
CA LEU A 164 18.46 -5.00 -3.73
C LEU A 164 19.52 -4.80 -2.64
N GLY A 165 19.63 -3.60 -2.06
CA GLY A 165 20.50 -3.32 -0.93
C GLY A 165 20.17 -4.15 0.32
N LEU A 166 18.87 -4.33 0.61
CA LEU A 166 18.38 -5.20 1.68
C LEU A 166 18.71 -6.67 1.40
N TYR A 167 18.48 -7.15 0.17
CA TYR A 167 18.80 -8.52 -0.23
C TYR A 167 20.31 -8.83 -0.18
N ALA A 168 21.14 -7.87 -0.61
CA ALA A 168 22.60 -7.98 -0.55
C ALA A 168 23.16 -7.96 0.89
N GLY A 169 22.32 -7.66 1.89
CA GLY A 169 22.74 -7.56 3.29
C GLY A 169 23.51 -6.28 3.62
N LEU A 170 23.56 -5.32 2.69
CA LEU A 170 24.17 -4.00 2.87
C LEU A 170 23.33 -3.13 3.82
N LEU A 171 22.04 -3.40 3.92
CA LEU A 171 21.09 -2.69 4.77
C LEU A 171 20.51 -3.66 5.82
N ARG A 172 20.81 -3.43 7.11
CA ARG A 172 20.22 -4.19 8.23
C ARG A 172 19.01 -3.46 8.80
N VAL A 173 17.92 -3.44 8.04
CA VAL A 173 16.67 -2.80 8.50
C VAL A 173 15.83 -3.83 9.28
N PRO A 174 15.47 -3.56 10.54
CA PRO A 174 14.56 -4.42 11.28
C PRO A 174 13.17 -4.37 10.63
N VAL A 175 12.78 -5.49 10.01
CA VAL A 175 11.52 -5.68 9.25
C VAL A 175 10.29 -5.18 10.00
N ARG A 176 10.26 -5.31 11.33
CA ARG A 176 9.18 -4.81 12.18
C ARG A 176 9.01 -3.29 12.11
N HIS A 177 10.11 -2.53 12.12
CA HIS A 177 10.05 -1.07 12.06
C HIS A 177 9.66 -0.62 10.67
N PHE A 178 10.21 -1.29 9.64
CA PHE A 178 9.85 -1.04 8.25
C PHE A 178 8.33 -1.11 8.04
N PHE A 179 7.71 -2.25 8.37
CA PHE A 179 6.26 -2.40 8.25
C PHE A 179 5.45 -1.43 9.13
N SER A 180 5.99 -1.02 10.28
CA SER A 180 5.29 -0.06 11.14
C SER A 180 5.29 1.35 10.53
N VAL A 181 6.39 1.75 9.89
CA VAL A 181 6.51 3.03 9.21
C VAL A 181 5.65 3.04 7.94
N THR A 182 5.71 1.99 7.11
CA THR A 182 4.88 1.93 5.91
C THR A 182 3.39 1.88 6.24
N ALA A 183 2.99 1.13 7.28
CA ALA A 183 1.60 1.12 7.75
C ALA A 183 1.12 2.47 8.28
N LEU A 184 1.99 3.24 8.94
CA LEU A 184 1.67 4.61 9.38
C LEU A 184 1.51 5.55 8.18
N MET A 185 2.39 5.46 7.18
CA MET A 185 2.27 6.27 5.96
C MET A 185 0.96 5.96 5.22
N VAL A 186 0.62 4.68 5.05
CA VAL A 186 -0.64 4.25 4.44
C VAL A 186 -1.84 4.78 5.22
N LEU A 187 -1.82 4.69 6.55
CA LEU A 187 -2.89 5.20 7.40
C LEU A 187 -3.13 6.69 7.15
N LEU A 188 -2.07 7.48 7.06
CA LEU A 188 -2.13 8.92 6.83
C LEU A 188 -2.61 9.26 5.41
N ILE A 189 -2.10 8.55 4.40
CA ILE A 189 -2.53 8.71 2.99
C ILE A 189 -4.02 8.37 2.85
N ALA A 190 -4.48 7.26 3.45
CA ALA A 190 -5.88 6.86 3.42
C ALA A 190 -6.79 7.90 4.08
N ALA A 191 -6.37 8.47 5.22
CA ALA A 191 -7.11 9.55 5.86
C ALA A 191 -7.16 10.82 4.98
N GLY A 192 -6.05 11.18 4.33
CA GLY A 192 -5.98 12.28 3.37
C GLY A 192 -6.94 12.11 2.19
N MET A 193 -6.91 10.93 1.57
CA MET A 193 -7.82 10.57 0.46
C MET A 193 -9.29 10.59 0.90
N ALA A 194 -9.60 10.22 2.16
CA ALA A 194 -10.95 10.32 2.69
C ALA A 194 -11.42 11.79 2.83
N GLY A 195 -10.55 12.68 3.29
CA GLY A 195 -10.81 14.12 3.29
C GLY A 195 -11.08 14.63 1.88
N GLN A 196 -10.30 14.21 0.89
CA GLN A 196 -10.49 14.60 -0.51
C GLN A 196 -11.76 13.99 -1.13
N CYS A 197 -12.18 12.80 -0.71
CA CYS A 197 -13.48 12.22 -1.07
C CYS A 197 -14.62 13.10 -0.55
N ALA A 198 -14.55 13.58 0.70
CA ALA A 198 -15.53 14.51 1.23
C ALA A 198 -15.59 15.82 0.41
N ARG A 199 -14.46 16.29 -0.12
CA ARG A 199 -14.41 17.46 -1.00
C ARG A 199 -15.20 17.24 -2.29
N PHE A 200 -15.02 16.11 -2.98
CA PHE A 200 -15.79 15.78 -4.17
C PHE A 200 -17.29 15.64 -3.89
N LEU A 201 -17.65 15.07 -2.73
CA LEU A 201 -19.05 14.97 -2.32
C LEU A 201 -19.68 16.34 -1.98
N ILE A 202 -18.89 17.30 -1.48
CA ILE A 202 -19.34 18.69 -1.30
C ILE A 202 -19.53 19.37 -2.66
N GLN A 203 -18.58 19.19 -3.59
CA GLN A 203 -18.66 19.78 -4.93
C GLN A 203 -19.88 19.28 -5.70
N GLY A 204 -20.21 17.99 -5.56
CA GLY A 204 -21.41 17.40 -6.15
C GLY A 204 -22.71 17.72 -5.43
N ASP A 205 -22.73 18.65 -4.47
CA ASP A 205 -23.90 19.00 -3.63
C ASP A 205 -24.51 17.82 -2.84
N LEU A 206 -23.75 16.74 -2.62
CA LEU A 206 -24.18 15.57 -1.81
C LEU A 206 -23.96 15.78 -0.31
N LEU A 207 -22.98 16.61 0.09
CA LEU A 207 -22.64 16.87 1.48
C LEU A 207 -22.50 18.37 1.77
N PRO A 208 -23.03 18.88 2.90
CA PRO A 208 -22.78 20.26 3.31
C PRO A 208 -21.34 20.42 3.79
N ALA A 209 -20.69 21.56 3.54
CA ALA A 209 -19.31 21.77 3.99
C ALA A 209 -19.11 21.85 5.53
N LEU A 210 -20.21 22.06 6.29
CA LEU A 210 -20.29 22.49 7.70
C LEU A 210 -19.59 23.82 8.03
N ALA A 211 -18.31 23.95 7.68
CA ALA A 211 -17.50 25.16 7.84
C ALA A 211 -16.47 25.21 6.70
N ALA A 212 -16.32 26.34 6.00
CA ALA A 212 -15.40 26.47 4.88
C ALA A 212 -14.76 27.87 4.86
N PRO A 213 -13.52 28.04 5.35
CA PRO A 213 -12.64 27.03 5.97
C PRO A 213 -12.93 26.78 7.46
N LEU A 214 -12.56 25.60 7.97
CA LEU A 214 -12.59 25.28 9.41
C LEU A 214 -11.44 25.98 10.17
N TRP A 215 -10.25 26.03 9.56
CA TRP A 215 -9.09 26.79 10.01
C TRP A 215 -8.31 27.30 8.79
N ASP A 216 -7.47 28.33 8.99
CA ASP A 216 -6.56 28.82 7.96
C ASP A 216 -5.11 28.88 8.51
N THR A 217 -4.29 27.95 8.05
CA THR A 217 -2.85 27.88 8.39
C THR A 217 -1.97 28.35 7.23
N SER A 218 -2.55 28.91 6.16
CA SER A 218 -1.81 29.27 4.94
C SER A 218 -0.73 30.33 5.17
N ALA A 219 -0.89 31.16 6.20
CA ALA A 219 0.08 32.20 6.56
C ALA A 219 1.40 31.63 7.13
N TRP A 220 1.36 30.42 7.69
CA TRP A 220 2.52 29.76 8.31
C TRP A 220 3.03 28.60 7.46
N LEU A 221 2.11 27.87 6.83
CA LEU A 221 2.40 26.70 6.02
C LEU A 221 1.40 26.59 4.86
N SER A 222 1.74 27.19 3.73
CA SER A 222 0.95 27.09 2.51
C SER A 222 1.12 25.74 1.83
N ASN A 223 0.09 25.28 1.12
CA ASN A 223 0.14 24.05 0.32
C ASN A 223 1.18 24.13 -0.81
N ASP A 224 1.53 25.33 -1.27
CA ASP A 224 2.54 25.57 -2.31
C ASP A 224 3.98 25.48 -1.80
N SER A 225 4.19 25.53 -0.49
CA SER A 225 5.52 25.36 0.09
C SER A 225 5.99 23.91 -0.06
N VAL A 226 7.31 23.69 -0.13
CA VAL A 226 7.87 22.33 -0.21
C VAL A 226 7.42 21.49 1.00
N LEU A 227 7.39 22.08 2.19
CA LEU A 227 6.95 21.38 3.40
C LEU A 227 5.44 21.12 3.40
N GLY A 228 4.63 22.09 2.96
CA GLY A 228 3.18 21.95 2.87
C GLY A 228 2.75 20.91 1.83
N SER A 229 3.37 20.89 0.65
CA SER A 229 3.14 19.87 -0.38
C SER A 229 3.58 18.48 0.06
N LEU A 230 4.70 18.35 0.78
CA LEU A 230 5.11 17.10 1.41
C LEU A 230 4.08 16.61 2.43
N LEU A 231 3.59 17.49 3.31
CA LEU A 231 2.56 17.16 4.30
C LEU A 231 1.21 16.88 3.66
N HIS A 232 0.87 17.56 2.57
CA HIS A 232 -0.35 17.29 1.80
C HIS A 232 -0.32 15.86 1.25
N VAL A 233 0.81 15.46 0.66
CA VAL A 233 1.00 14.12 0.10
C VAL A 233 1.10 13.03 1.17
N LEU A 234 1.87 13.26 2.24
CA LEU A 234 2.14 12.25 3.27
C LEU A 234 1.02 12.12 4.29
N ALA A 235 0.43 13.25 4.67
CA ALA A 235 -0.50 13.36 5.79
C ALA A 235 -1.86 13.89 5.38
N GLY A 236 -2.15 14.09 4.09
CA GLY A 236 -3.41 14.67 3.66
C GLY A 236 -3.64 16.09 4.17
N TYR A 237 -2.57 16.81 4.55
CA TYR A 237 -2.67 18.15 5.11
C TYR A 237 -3.30 19.11 4.09
N ASP A 238 -4.27 19.89 4.55
CA ASP A 238 -4.75 21.05 3.80
C ASP A 238 -4.67 22.28 4.71
N ALA A 239 -4.14 23.37 4.17
CA ALA A 239 -4.08 24.66 4.85
C ALA A 239 -5.48 25.25 5.14
N ARG A 240 -6.50 24.89 4.34
CA ARG A 240 -7.86 25.42 4.45
C ARG A 240 -8.94 24.33 4.29
N PRO A 241 -8.97 23.32 5.17
CA PRO A 241 -9.94 22.23 5.05
C PRO A 241 -11.34 22.71 5.43
N SER A 242 -12.37 22.10 4.85
CA SER A 242 -13.73 22.25 5.36
C SER A 242 -13.98 21.34 6.57
N GLY A 243 -15.02 21.66 7.35
CA GLY A 243 -15.44 20.87 8.52
C GLY A 243 -15.65 19.40 8.19
N MET A 244 -16.31 19.11 7.05
CA MET A 244 -16.51 17.74 6.58
C MET A 244 -15.22 17.02 6.18
N GLN A 245 -14.28 17.72 5.56
CA GLN A 245 -12.99 17.12 5.17
C GLN A 245 -12.22 16.68 6.42
N ALA A 246 -12.18 17.54 7.45
CA ALA A 246 -11.58 17.19 8.74
C ALA A 246 -12.29 16.00 9.41
N LEU A 247 -13.63 15.99 9.38
CA LEU A 247 -14.42 14.88 9.94
C LEU A 247 -14.09 13.55 9.26
N PHE A 248 -14.08 13.50 7.93
CA PHE A 248 -13.75 12.29 7.17
C PHE A 248 -12.32 11.82 7.43
N TYR A 249 -11.37 12.75 7.50
CA TYR A 249 -9.97 12.47 7.82
C TYR A 249 -9.84 11.79 9.19
N PHE A 250 -10.36 12.42 10.26
CA PHE A 250 -10.24 11.89 11.62
C PHE A 250 -11.08 10.63 11.85
N ALA A 251 -12.26 10.53 11.24
CA ALA A 251 -13.08 9.32 11.31
C ALA A 251 -12.37 8.13 10.66
N THR A 252 -11.78 8.32 9.48
CA THR A 252 -11.03 7.27 8.77
C THR A 252 -9.81 6.84 9.59
N LEU A 253 -9.06 7.81 10.14
CA LEU A 253 -7.93 7.54 11.00
C LEU A 253 -8.34 6.70 12.23
N ALA A 254 -9.41 7.10 12.91
CA ALA A 254 -9.91 6.39 14.09
C ALA A 254 -10.40 4.96 13.74
N LEU A 255 -11.12 4.80 12.64
CA LEU A 255 -11.64 3.50 12.18
C LEU A 255 -10.50 2.52 11.84
N ILE A 256 -9.49 2.97 11.09
CA ILE A 256 -8.35 2.11 10.73
C ILE A 256 -7.55 1.75 11.99
N LEU A 257 -7.29 2.71 12.88
CA LEU A 257 -6.57 2.45 14.14
C LEU A 257 -7.34 1.50 15.06
N ALA A 258 -8.67 1.67 15.18
CA ALA A 258 -9.52 0.77 15.95
C ALA A 258 -9.51 -0.65 15.34
N GLY A 259 -9.67 -0.76 14.02
CA GLY A 259 -9.58 -2.03 13.31
C GLY A 259 -8.25 -2.74 13.54
N MET A 260 -7.13 -2.02 13.43
CA MET A 260 -5.79 -2.56 13.70
C MET A 260 -5.64 -3.05 15.16
N ARG A 261 -6.23 -2.34 16.14
CA ARG A 261 -6.19 -2.73 17.56
C ARG A 261 -7.02 -3.99 17.81
N LEU A 262 -8.27 -4.01 17.36
CA LEU A 262 -9.19 -5.15 17.53
C LEU A 262 -8.61 -6.43 16.93
N VAL A 263 -8.03 -6.34 15.74
CA VAL A 263 -7.45 -7.50 15.06
C VAL A 263 -6.15 -7.97 15.72
N ARG A 264 -5.39 -7.08 16.37
CA ARG A 264 -4.18 -7.45 17.14
C ARG A 264 -4.52 -8.15 18.46
N GLU A 265 -5.58 -7.70 19.14
CA GLU A 265 -6.03 -8.23 20.43
C GLU A 265 -6.70 -9.61 20.30
N ALA A 266 -7.31 -9.91 19.13
CA ALA A 266 -7.88 -11.21 18.83
C ALA A 266 -6.85 -12.37 18.70
N ARG A 267 -5.55 -12.12 18.95
CA ARG A 267 -4.56 -13.19 19.09
C ARG A 267 -4.67 -13.81 20.50
N PRO A 268 -5.10 -15.08 20.65
CA PRO A 268 -4.92 -15.76 21.91
C PRO A 268 -3.41 -15.82 22.21
N ALA A 269 -3.03 -15.45 23.43
CA ALA A 269 -1.67 -15.66 23.91
C ALA A 269 -1.33 -17.15 23.70
N GLY A 270 -0.32 -17.43 22.87
CA GLY A 270 0.11 -18.81 22.63
C GLY A 270 0.41 -19.52 23.96
N PRO A 271 0.27 -20.86 24.03
CA PRO A 271 0.50 -21.60 25.26
C PRO A 271 1.86 -21.21 25.85
N ARG A 272 1.87 -20.69 27.07
CA ARG A 272 3.11 -20.48 27.83
C ARG A 272 3.71 -21.86 28.08
N LEU A 273 4.67 -22.25 27.26
CA LEU A 273 5.46 -23.45 27.48
C LEU A 273 6.25 -23.27 28.78
N GLY A 274 5.94 -24.14 29.76
CA GLY A 274 6.82 -24.49 30.87
C GLY A 274 6.71 -23.61 32.12
N ALA A 275 5.81 -23.99 33.03
CA ALA A 275 6.23 -24.04 34.43
C ALA A 275 6.89 -25.41 34.63
N PRO A 276 8.16 -25.51 35.06
CA PRO A 276 8.73 -26.80 35.43
C PRO A 276 7.90 -27.35 36.60
N ALA A 277 7.50 -28.63 36.50
CA ALA A 277 6.90 -29.35 37.61
C ALA A 277 7.86 -29.26 38.79
N ALA A 278 7.43 -28.61 39.87
CA ALA A 278 8.11 -28.68 41.14
C ALA A 278 7.96 -30.13 41.65
N THR A 279 9.11 -30.76 41.80
CA THR A 279 9.47 -31.95 42.59
C THR A 279 8.39 -32.61 43.41
#